data_AF-A0A522F3Q5-F1
#
_entry.id   AF-A0A522F3Q5-F1
#
_cell.length_a   1.000
_cell.length_b   1.000
_cell.length_c   1.000
_cell.angle_alpha   90.00
_cell.angle_beta   90.00
_cell.angle_gamma   90.00
#
_symmetry.space_group_name_H-M   'P 1'
#
loop_
_entity.id
_entity.type
_entity.pdbx_description
1 polymer ?
#
loop_
_entity_poly.entity_id
_entity_poly.type
_entity_poly.pdbx_seq_one_letter_code
_entity_poly.pdbx_strand_id
1 'polypeptide(L)'
;MNPAFAQYFAQYPKETAPFMHKQLAEWSQSRPLQGLRVVHHVPLFGNTLLKIACLVEAGAEVVVTNPSSLCKADPEAIHCLRTAGIRYEENLESLKGESFDLYFDCGAELYQALGAPKMGAIELTGSGDLWYRANKLSFPVYSIDRSLTKQLETVFGCAQSSKTALQQLTGIDPTTQPWIIFGFGKIGRGLAYFCKQNNVPVVVVDIDPHQRKLATDLGIKAIDPHHRFALKEAVQQAAIVITATGKANAMSVYPCEWFKEKTLANLGIYDEFGPNFSSSEVLNGKRAINFILKDPTPMQFIDPEFYIHNLVALSVVGKPLPPEVHDITLGLDWEVIELWCTLHQFSLEEIKTWFISREDLNAQVSAKKTPSSLEQTGENPANDVTINSPTAS
;
A
#
# COMPACT_ATOMS: atom_id res chain seq x y z
N MET A 1 27.48 6.46 -6.71
CA MET A 1 26.24 7.24 -6.57
C MET A 1 26.18 8.36 -7.58
N ASN A 2 25.19 8.32 -8.48
CA ASN A 2 24.87 9.42 -9.40
C ASN A 2 24.65 10.75 -8.61
N PRO A 3 25.30 11.88 -8.99
CA PRO A 3 25.19 13.15 -8.28
C PRO A 3 23.75 13.66 -8.10
N ALA A 4 22.84 13.33 -9.02
CA ALA A 4 21.43 13.76 -8.95
C ALA A 4 20.70 13.26 -7.69
N PHE A 5 21.13 12.10 -7.14
CA PHE A 5 20.55 11.53 -5.92
C PHE A 5 21.19 12.04 -4.63
N ALA A 6 22.37 12.68 -4.71
CA ALA A 6 23.13 13.07 -3.53
C ALA A 6 22.35 14.01 -2.60
N GLN A 7 21.59 14.95 -3.16
CA GLN A 7 20.75 15.85 -2.39
C GLN A 7 19.67 15.13 -1.57
N TYR A 8 19.13 14.01 -2.08
CA TYR A 8 18.09 13.24 -1.39
C TYR A 8 18.68 12.38 -0.26
N PHE A 9 19.87 11.80 -0.45
CA PHE A 9 20.59 11.14 0.66
C PHE A 9 21.05 12.13 1.74
N ALA A 10 21.24 13.40 1.40
CA ALA A 10 21.46 14.47 2.39
C ALA A 10 20.16 14.90 3.09
N GLN A 11 19.05 14.97 2.36
CA GLN A 11 17.72 15.26 2.91
C GLN A 11 17.23 14.16 3.87
N TYR A 12 17.53 12.90 3.55
CA TYR A 12 17.19 11.72 4.33
C TYR A 12 18.48 11.07 4.85
N PRO A 13 19.07 11.60 5.94
CA PRO A 13 20.35 11.14 6.44
C PRO A 13 20.22 9.75 7.09
N LYS A 14 21.35 9.13 7.42
CA LYS A 14 21.42 7.74 7.91
C LYS A 14 20.60 7.51 9.18
N GLU A 15 20.37 8.53 9.99
CA GLU A 15 19.55 8.46 11.20
C GLU A 15 18.07 8.27 10.87
N THR A 16 17.62 8.73 9.70
CA THR A 16 16.23 8.59 9.24
C THR A 16 16.06 7.44 8.23
N ALA A 17 17.08 7.16 7.42
CA ALA A 17 17.05 6.14 6.37
C ALA A 17 18.20 5.12 6.47
N PRO A 18 18.44 4.49 7.64
CA PRO A 18 19.62 3.65 7.83
C PRO A 18 19.71 2.47 6.86
N PHE A 19 18.58 1.89 6.45
CA PHE A 19 18.55 0.71 5.58
C PHE A 19 18.87 1.05 4.13
N MET A 20 18.34 2.14 3.57
CA MET A 20 18.74 2.64 2.25
C MET A 20 20.20 3.05 2.20
N HIS A 21 20.73 3.70 3.24
CA HIS A 21 22.17 4.02 3.30
C HIS A 21 23.04 2.77 3.36
N LYS A 22 22.65 1.77 4.16
CA LYS A 22 23.32 0.45 4.21
C LYS A 22 23.32 -0.22 2.83
N GLN A 23 22.15 -0.32 2.20
CA GLN A 23 22.01 -0.98 0.91
C GLN A 23 22.78 -0.27 -0.20
N LEU A 24 22.77 1.07 -0.23
CA LEU A 24 23.58 1.85 -1.17
C LEU A 24 25.07 1.53 -1.02
N ALA A 25 25.58 1.49 0.21
CA ALA A 25 26.99 1.21 0.48
C ALA A 25 27.40 -0.22 0.05
N GLU A 26 26.52 -1.20 0.27
CA GLU A 26 26.76 -2.60 -0.11
C GLU A 26 26.62 -2.83 -1.62
N TRP A 27 25.57 -2.27 -2.23
CA TRP A 27 25.21 -2.55 -3.62
C TRP A 27 26.05 -1.77 -4.63
N SER A 28 26.55 -0.59 -4.26
CA SER A 28 27.53 0.13 -5.09
C SER A 28 28.84 -0.64 -5.31
N GLN A 29 29.19 -1.55 -4.39
CA GLN A 29 30.38 -2.40 -4.49
C GLN A 29 30.06 -3.75 -5.14
N SER A 30 29.01 -4.42 -4.67
CA SER A 30 28.68 -5.79 -5.10
C SER A 30 27.95 -5.86 -6.44
N ARG A 31 27.27 -4.77 -6.85
CA ARG A 31 26.51 -4.64 -8.11
C ARG A 31 25.68 -5.88 -8.46
N PRO A 32 24.79 -6.35 -7.57
CA PRO A 32 24.18 -7.67 -7.69
C PRO A 32 23.11 -7.79 -8.80
N LEU A 33 22.70 -6.67 -9.40
CA LEU A 33 21.71 -6.62 -10.49
C LEU A 33 22.35 -6.18 -11.81
N GLN A 34 23.68 -6.33 -11.93
CA GLN A 34 24.45 -5.87 -13.08
C GLN A 34 23.89 -6.41 -14.41
N GLY A 35 23.46 -5.50 -15.28
CA GLY A 35 23.00 -5.81 -16.63
C GLY A 35 21.54 -6.28 -16.72
N LEU A 36 20.81 -6.32 -15.60
CA LEU A 36 19.38 -6.62 -15.61
C LEU A 36 18.57 -5.36 -15.95
N ARG A 37 17.54 -5.51 -16.78
CA ARG A 37 16.54 -4.46 -17.06
C ARG A 37 15.38 -4.61 -16.11
N VAL A 38 15.10 -3.57 -15.33
CA VAL A 38 14.04 -3.60 -14.30
C VAL A 38 13.04 -2.47 -14.51
N VAL A 39 11.77 -2.75 -14.22
CA VAL A 39 10.74 -1.70 -14.13
C VAL A 39 10.41 -1.47 -12.66
N HIS A 40 10.46 -0.21 -12.25
CA HIS A 40 10.07 0.24 -10.93
C HIS A 40 8.73 0.96 -10.98
N HIS A 41 7.69 0.34 -10.43
CA HIS A 41 6.31 0.84 -10.37
C HIS A 41 5.84 0.93 -8.92
N VAL A 42 6.21 2.01 -8.27
CA VAL A 42 5.93 2.31 -6.85
C VAL A 42 5.66 3.82 -6.76
N PRO A 43 4.78 4.31 -5.87
CA PRO A 43 4.51 5.74 -5.71
C PRO A 43 5.78 6.59 -5.75
N LEU A 44 5.87 7.49 -6.75
CA LEU A 44 7.10 8.23 -7.02
C LEU A 44 7.12 9.56 -6.25
N PHE A 45 7.89 9.59 -5.16
CA PHE A 45 8.13 10.76 -4.30
C PHE A 45 9.63 10.93 -4.04
N GLY A 46 10.02 12.04 -3.41
CA GLY A 46 11.43 12.33 -3.09
C GLY A 46 12.11 11.21 -2.28
N ASN A 47 11.42 10.63 -1.30
CA ASN A 47 11.93 9.50 -0.51
C ASN A 47 12.12 8.21 -1.34
N THR A 48 11.26 7.96 -2.34
CA THR A 48 11.37 6.82 -3.26
C THR A 48 12.67 6.82 -4.07
N LEU A 49 13.28 7.99 -4.27
CA LEU A 49 14.53 8.10 -5.02
C LEU A 49 15.70 7.39 -4.33
N LEU A 50 15.70 7.23 -3.00
CA LEU A 50 16.72 6.45 -2.29
C LEU A 50 16.70 4.98 -2.71
N LYS A 51 15.50 4.40 -2.83
CA LYS A 51 15.28 3.04 -3.33
C LYS A 51 15.76 2.88 -4.77
N ILE A 52 15.40 3.82 -5.63
CA ILE A 52 15.78 3.80 -7.05
C ILE A 52 17.29 3.94 -7.21
N ALA A 53 17.93 4.82 -6.44
CA ALA A 53 19.38 4.97 -6.44
C ALA A 53 20.09 3.65 -6.07
N CYS A 54 19.58 2.90 -5.09
CA CYS A 54 20.13 1.59 -4.75
C CYS A 54 20.05 0.60 -5.92
N LEU A 55 18.92 0.57 -6.67
CA LEU A 55 18.78 -0.29 -7.86
C LEU A 55 19.76 0.09 -8.97
N VAL A 56 19.95 1.38 -9.21
CA VAL A 56 20.93 1.89 -10.20
C VAL A 56 22.35 1.51 -9.79
N GLU A 57 22.71 1.71 -8.52
CA GLU A 57 24.05 1.38 -8.02
C GLU A 57 24.29 -0.13 -7.94
N ALA A 58 23.23 -0.93 -7.83
CA ALA A 58 23.29 -2.38 -8.01
C ALA A 58 23.60 -2.81 -9.46
N GLY A 59 23.67 -1.87 -10.41
CA GLY A 59 24.03 -2.12 -11.80
C GLY A 59 22.86 -2.43 -12.73
N ALA A 60 21.61 -2.25 -12.27
CA ALA A 60 20.43 -2.44 -13.10
C ALA A 60 20.21 -1.27 -14.07
N GLU A 61 19.67 -1.58 -15.26
CA GLU A 61 19.05 -0.59 -16.14
C GLU A 61 17.60 -0.38 -15.66
N VAL A 62 17.33 0.77 -15.05
CA VAL A 62 16.05 1.06 -14.40
C VAL A 62 15.16 1.92 -15.29
N VAL A 63 13.94 1.46 -15.55
CA VAL A 63 12.84 2.29 -16.03
C VAL A 63 11.89 2.55 -14.87
N VAL A 64 11.55 3.81 -14.64
CA VAL A 64 10.67 4.22 -13.53
C VAL A 64 9.30 4.60 -14.06
N THR A 65 8.27 4.18 -13.35
CA THR A 65 6.86 4.53 -13.60
C THR A 65 6.18 4.85 -12.26
N ASN A 66 4.94 5.30 -12.30
CA ASN A 66 4.15 5.61 -11.11
C ASN A 66 2.76 4.95 -11.20
N PRO A 67 2.23 4.38 -10.10
CA PRO A 67 0.85 3.88 -10.04
C PRO A 67 -0.12 5.07 -10.01
N SER A 68 -0.44 5.60 -11.19
CA SER A 68 -1.27 6.81 -11.34
C SER A 68 -2.73 6.60 -10.95
N SER A 69 -3.16 5.34 -10.85
CA SER A 69 -4.40 4.91 -10.19
C SER A 69 -4.43 5.31 -8.70
N LEU A 70 -3.28 5.32 -8.03
CA LEU A 70 -3.14 5.55 -6.60
C LEU A 70 -2.78 7.00 -6.27
N CYS A 71 -1.73 7.54 -6.88
CA CYS A 71 -1.20 8.87 -6.58
C CYS A 71 -0.63 9.55 -7.84
N LYS A 72 -0.50 10.88 -7.80
CA LYS A 72 0.30 11.59 -8.81
C LYS A 72 1.77 11.52 -8.41
N ALA A 73 2.66 11.30 -9.37
CA ALA A 73 4.09 11.40 -9.14
C ALA A 73 4.52 12.82 -8.76
N ASP A 74 5.50 12.92 -7.86
CA ASP A 74 6.13 14.18 -7.49
C ASP A 74 6.95 14.75 -8.67
N PRO A 75 6.62 15.96 -9.16
CA PRO A 75 7.37 16.60 -10.24
C PRO A 75 8.87 16.77 -9.95
N GLU A 76 9.26 17.00 -8.69
CA GLU A 76 10.68 17.13 -8.31
C GLU A 76 11.40 15.78 -8.45
N ALA A 77 10.72 14.68 -8.09
CA ALA A 77 11.27 13.34 -8.27
C ALA A 77 11.45 12.98 -9.75
N ILE A 78 10.47 13.32 -10.61
CA ILE A 78 10.59 13.15 -12.07
C ILE A 78 11.77 13.98 -12.61
N HIS A 79 11.94 15.21 -12.12
CA HIS A 79 13.06 16.05 -12.52
C HIS A 79 14.41 15.44 -12.12
N CYS A 80 14.52 14.89 -10.91
CA CYS A 80 15.72 14.18 -10.46
C CYS A 80 16.07 13.01 -11.40
N LEU A 81 15.08 12.17 -11.75
CA LEU A 81 15.28 11.03 -12.67
C LEU A 81 15.81 11.50 -14.04
N ARG A 82 15.22 12.56 -14.60
CA ARG A 82 15.68 13.16 -15.87
C ARG A 82 17.13 13.63 -15.78
N THR A 83 17.48 14.34 -14.71
CA THR A 83 18.86 14.81 -14.46
C THR A 83 19.84 13.65 -14.27
N ALA A 84 19.37 12.54 -13.68
CA ALA A 84 20.15 11.31 -13.53
C ALA A 84 20.29 10.51 -14.84
N GLY A 85 19.60 10.88 -15.92
CA GLY A 85 19.55 10.13 -17.17
C GLY A 85 18.70 8.86 -17.09
N ILE A 86 17.77 8.79 -16.13
CA ILE A 86 16.90 7.63 -15.90
C ILE A 86 15.55 7.87 -16.57
N ARG A 87 15.09 6.89 -17.34
CA ARG A 87 13.82 6.96 -18.07
C ARG A 87 12.64 6.93 -17.09
N TYR A 88 11.74 7.90 -17.22
CA TYR A 88 10.45 7.93 -16.55
C TYR A 88 9.33 7.82 -17.58
N GLU A 89 8.38 6.92 -17.35
CA GLU A 89 7.19 6.74 -18.18
C GLU A 89 5.93 6.80 -17.30
N GLU A 90 5.05 7.76 -17.58
CA GLU A 90 3.78 7.91 -16.87
C GLU A 90 2.77 6.84 -17.32
N ASN A 91 2.77 6.51 -18.60
CA ASN A 91 1.80 5.60 -19.20
C ASN A 91 2.45 4.24 -19.45
N LEU A 92 2.02 3.20 -18.72
CA LEU A 92 2.52 1.83 -18.88
C LEU A 92 2.38 1.30 -20.32
N GLU A 93 1.41 1.79 -21.09
CA GLU A 93 1.23 1.40 -22.49
C GLU A 93 2.46 1.72 -23.37
N SER A 94 3.26 2.74 -23.02
CA SER A 94 4.48 3.10 -23.77
C SER A 94 5.59 2.04 -23.65
N LEU A 95 5.48 1.14 -22.67
CA LEU A 95 6.42 0.06 -22.43
C LEU A 95 5.98 -1.28 -23.05
N LYS A 96 4.79 -1.33 -23.68
CA LYS A 96 4.31 -2.56 -24.31
C LYS A 96 5.24 -3.03 -25.41
N GLY A 97 5.57 -4.33 -25.37
CA GLY A 97 6.51 -4.96 -26.31
C GLY A 97 7.97 -4.88 -25.88
N GLU A 98 8.31 -4.08 -24.86
CA GLU A 98 9.62 -4.16 -24.23
C GLU A 98 9.71 -5.37 -23.29
N SER A 99 10.93 -5.90 -23.15
CA SER A 99 11.19 -7.05 -22.30
C SER A 99 12.07 -6.68 -21.11
N PHE A 100 11.58 -6.99 -19.90
CA PHE A 100 12.25 -6.70 -18.64
C PHE A 100 12.50 -7.99 -17.86
N ASP A 101 13.57 -7.98 -17.07
CA ASP A 101 13.99 -9.13 -16.27
C ASP A 101 13.21 -9.19 -14.95
N LEU A 102 13.02 -8.05 -14.29
CA LEU A 102 12.34 -7.95 -12.99
C LEU A 102 11.33 -6.81 -12.96
N TYR A 103 10.24 -7.03 -12.21
CA TYR A 103 9.29 -6.01 -11.83
C TYR A 103 9.34 -5.72 -10.34
N PHE A 104 9.44 -4.44 -9.98
CA PHE A 104 9.08 -3.93 -8.66
C PHE A 104 7.70 -3.33 -8.80
N ASP A 105 6.68 -4.09 -8.42
CA ASP A 105 5.28 -3.91 -8.79
C ASP A 105 4.45 -3.37 -7.62
N CYS A 106 3.35 -2.71 -7.97
CA CYS A 106 2.39 -2.13 -7.06
C CYS A 106 1.00 -2.36 -7.64
N GLY A 107 0.24 -3.26 -7.02
CA GLY A 107 -1.12 -3.59 -7.43
C GLY A 107 -1.19 -4.60 -8.58
N ALA A 108 -0.11 -5.34 -8.86
CA ALA A 108 0.05 -6.18 -10.04
C ALA A 108 -0.14 -5.42 -11.37
N GLU A 109 0.02 -4.09 -11.39
CA GLU A 109 -0.28 -3.25 -12.56
C GLU A 109 0.73 -3.50 -13.69
N LEU A 110 2.01 -3.75 -13.37
CA LEU A 110 3.01 -4.06 -14.38
C LEU A 110 2.69 -5.37 -15.11
N TYR A 111 2.36 -6.43 -14.37
CA TYR A 111 2.00 -7.71 -15.01
C TYR A 111 0.73 -7.59 -15.84
N GLN A 112 -0.29 -6.89 -15.33
CA GLN A 112 -1.54 -6.66 -16.07
C GLN A 112 -1.33 -5.86 -17.36
N ALA A 113 -0.41 -4.90 -17.37
CA ALA A 113 -0.14 -4.06 -18.54
C ALA A 113 0.86 -4.67 -19.53
N LEU A 114 1.92 -5.33 -19.03
CA LEU A 114 3.10 -5.72 -19.82
C LEU A 114 3.25 -7.24 -20.01
N GLY A 115 2.50 -8.04 -19.26
CA GLY A 115 2.67 -9.50 -19.24
C GLY A 115 3.84 -9.95 -18.36
N ALA A 116 4.31 -11.19 -18.53
CA ALA A 116 5.28 -11.78 -17.62
C ALA A 116 6.70 -11.16 -17.76
N PRO A 117 7.38 -10.82 -16.63
CA PRO A 117 8.80 -10.54 -16.66
C PRO A 117 9.59 -11.83 -16.91
N LYS A 118 10.85 -11.72 -17.36
CA LYS A 118 11.67 -12.91 -17.65
C LYS A 118 12.03 -13.71 -16.40
N MET A 119 12.26 -13.05 -15.26
CA MET A 119 12.73 -13.70 -14.03
C MET A 119 11.68 -13.73 -12.94
N GLY A 120 11.06 -12.58 -12.63
CA GLY A 120 10.01 -12.54 -11.62
C GLY A 120 9.58 -11.14 -11.22
N ALA A 121 8.67 -11.06 -10.26
CA ALA A 121 8.16 -9.79 -9.73
C ALA A 121 8.29 -9.72 -8.21
N ILE A 122 8.32 -8.50 -7.69
CA ILE A 122 8.24 -8.21 -6.28
C ILE A 122 7.05 -7.27 -6.09
N GLU A 123 6.02 -7.71 -5.39
CA GLU A 123 4.76 -7.00 -5.20
C GLU A 123 4.70 -6.30 -3.83
N LEU A 124 4.34 -5.03 -3.87
CA LEU A 124 4.32 -4.12 -2.73
C LEU A 124 3.01 -4.16 -1.91
N THR A 125 1.88 -4.40 -2.56
CA THR A 125 0.54 -4.09 -2.02
C THR A 125 -0.32 -5.33 -1.80
N GLY A 126 -1.25 -5.25 -0.85
CA GLY A 126 -2.19 -6.33 -0.58
C GLY A 126 -3.16 -6.62 -1.72
N SER A 127 -3.52 -5.61 -2.53
CA SER A 127 -4.34 -5.81 -3.73
C SER A 127 -3.59 -6.64 -4.77
N GLY A 128 -2.31 -6.32 -5.02
CA GLY A 128 -1.49 -7.11 -5.94
C GLY A 128 -1.18 -8.51 -5.40
N ASP A 129 -0.91 -8.66 -4.10
CA ASP A 129 -0.74 -9.99 -3.45
C ASP A 129 -1.96 -10.89 -3.69
N LEU A 130 -3.15 -10.36 -3.42
CA LEU A 130 -4.40 -11.08 -3.63
C LEU A 130 -4.59 -11.44 -5.12
N TRP A 131 -4.27 -10.51 -6.01
CA TRP A 131 -4.35 -10.73 -7.45
C TRP A 131 -3.41 -11.85 -7.89
N TYR A 132 -2.12 -11.77 -7.56
CA TYR A 132 -1.13 -12.79 -7.95
C TYR A 132 -1.47 -14.17 -7.38
N ARG A 133 -1.91 -14.25 -6.11
CA ARG A 133 -2.30 -15.52 -5.47
C ARG A 133 -3.59 -16.13 -6.01
N ALA A 134 -4.45 -15.34 -6.63
CA ALA A 134 -5.68 -15.81 -7.28
C ALA A 134 -5.45 -16.32 -8.71
N ASN A 135 -4.28 -16.05 -9.29
CA ASN A 135 -3.97 -16.35 -10.68
C ASN A 135 -2.92 -17.47 -10.81
N LYS A 136 -2.95 -18.18 -11.94
CA LYS A 136 -1.90 -19.14 -12.29
C LYS A 136 -0.69 -18.39 -12.85
N LEU A 137 0.46 -18.54 -12.21
CA LEU A 137 1.68 -17.81 -12.56
C LEU A 137 2.62 -18.68 -13.40
N SER A 138 3.43 -18.02 -14.24
CA SER A 138 4.52 -18.63 -15.01
C SER A 138 5.91 -18.20 -14.52
N PHE A 139 5.97 -17.38 -13.48
CA PHE A 139 7.18 -16.82 -12.86
C PHE A 139 6.95 -16.66 -11.36
N PRO A 140 8.02 -16.65 -10.55
CA PRO A 140 7.93 -16.40 -9.10
C PRO A 140 7.59 -14.94 -8.80
N VAL A 141 6.77 -14.74 -7.76
CA VAL A 141 6.45 -13.41 -7.22
C VAL A 141 6.81 -13.39 -5.74
N TYR A 142 7.58 -12.41 -5.28
CA TYR A 142 7.70 -12.14 -3.85
C TYR A 142 6.68 -11.10 -3.43
N SER A 143 5.84 -11.43 -2.45
CA SER A 143 4.93 -10.47 -1.84
C SER A 143 5.54 -9.94 -0.55
N ILE A 144 5.74 -8.63 -0.48
CA ILE A 144 6.18 -7.99 0.76
C ILE A 144 5.00 -7.48 1.60
N ASP A 145 3.78 -7.46 1.06
CA ASP A 145 2.60 -6.92 1.75
C ASP A 145 2.32 -7.65 3.08
N ARG A 146 2.59 -8.96 3.11
CA ARG A 146 2.35 -9.80 4.29
C ARG A 146 3.50 -9.78 5.29
N SER A 147 4.59 -9.09 4.97
CA SER A 147 5.75 -9.01 5.87
C SER A 147 5.39 -8.29 7.16
N LEU A 148 6.02 -8.70 8.26
CA LEU A 148 5.95 -7.92 9.49
C LEU A 148 6.61 -6.56 9.27
N THR A 149 7.68 -6.49 8.47
CA THR A 149 8.34 -5.22 8.16
C THR A 149 7.41 -4.21 7.47
N LYS A 150 6.52 -4.63 6.56
CA LYS A 150 5.49 -3.77 5.93
C LYS A 150 4.55 -3.12 6.95
N GLN A 151 4.43 -3.69 8.15
CA GLN A 151 3.60 -3.12 9.20
C GLN A 151 4.24 -1.89 9.85
N LEU A 152 5.55 -1.64 9.69
CA LEU A 152 6.16 -0.38 10.11
C LEU A 152 5.56 0.80 9.34
N GLU A 153 5.47 0.67 8.01
CA GLU A 153 4.82 1.65 7.14
C GLU A 153 3.32 1.70 7.39
N THR A 154 2.61 0.58 7.27
CA THR A 154 1.14 0.60 7.34
C THR A 154 0.56 0.90 8.73
N VAL A 155 1.18 0.44 9.83
CA VAL A 155 0.67 0.70 11.19
C VAL A 155 1.16 2.05 11.69
N PHE A 156 2.47 2.30 11.70
CA PHE A 156 3.00 3.53 12.31
C PHE A 156 3.13 4.67 11.32
N GLY A 157 3.65 4.40 10.12
CA GLY A 157 3.82 5.40 9.06
C GLY A 157 2.50 6.03 8.62
N CYS A 158 1.51 5.22 8.23
CA CYS A 158 0.20 5.73 7.82
C CYS A 158 -0.52 6.48 8.95
N ALA A 159 -0.34 6.09 10.21
CA ALA A 159 -0.92 6.80 11.34
C ALA A 159 -0.33 8.20 11.51
N GLN A 160 1.00 8.31 11.45
CA GLN A 160 1.70 9.59 11.51
C GLN A 160 1.33 10.48 10.31
N SER A 161 1.29 9.93 9.10
CA SER A 161 0.86 10.68 7.92
C SER A 161 -0.60 11.12 7.98
N SER A 162 -1.49 10.29 8.52
CA SER A 162 -2.91 10.63 8.67
C SER A 162 -3.08 11.84 9.58
N LYS A 163 -2.36 11.88 10.71
CA LYS A 163 -2.33 13.06 11.59
C LYS A 163 -1.93 14.32 10.82
N THR A 164 -0.79 14.28 10.14
CA THR A 164 -0.25 15.44 9.41
C THR A 164 -1.19 15.88 8.28
N ALA A 165 -1.74 14.94 7.52
CA ALA A 165 -2.65 15.23 6.42
C ALA A 165 -3.97 15.82 6.91
N LEU A 166 -4.56 15.29 7.99
CA LEU A 166 -5.77 15.86 8.60
C LEU A 166 -5.52 17.30 9.07
N GLN A 167 -4.41 17.55 9.77
CA GLN A 167 -4.04 18.90 10.22
C GLN A 167 -3.89 19.87 9.04
N GLN A 168 -3.19 19.45 7.98
CA GLN A 168 -2.97 20.29 6.80
C GLN A 168 -4.27 20.59 6.03
N LEU A 169 -5.17 19.61 5.91
CA LEU A 169 -6.42 19.77 5.14
C LEU A 169 -7.50 20.53 5.88
N THR A 170 -7.53 20.44 7.21
CA THR A 170 -8.68 20.91 8.01
C THR A 170 -8.32 21.99 9.02
N GLY A 171 -7.05 22.14 9.38
CA GLY A 171 -6.60 22.96 10.51
C GLY A 171 -6.99 22.41 11.89
N ILE A 172 -7.70 21.28 11.95
CA ILE A 172 -8.12 20.63 13.19
C ILE A 172 -6.93 19.87 13.78
N ASP A 173 -6.74 19.96 15.10
CA ASP A 173 -5.84 19.06 15.82
C ASP A 173 -6.52 17.69 16.05
N PRO A 174 -6.09 16.62 15.35
CA PRO A 174 -6.74 15.32 15.42
C PRO A 174 -6.54 14.63 16.78
N THR A 175 -5.62 15.12 17.63
CA THR A 175 -5.40 14.64 18.99
C THR A 175 -6.47 15.14 19.98
N THR A 176 -7.37 16.02 19.55
CA THR A 176 -8.41 16.63 20.41
C THR A 176 -9.82 16.20 20.06
N GLN A 177 -9.97 15.43 18.99
CA GLN A 177 -11.27 15.08 18.39
C GLN A 177 -11.52 13.59 18.47
N PRO A 178 -12.73 13.10 18.79
CA PRO A 178 -13.03 11.67 18.83
C PRO A 178 -13.14 11.05 17.42
N TRP A 179 -12.69 9.79 17.30
CA TRP A 179 -12.58 9.09 16.02
C TRP A 179 -13.54 7.90 15.93
N ILE A 180 -14.05 7.67 14.72
CA ILE A 180 -14.58 6.38 14.31
C ILE A 180 -13.83 5.88 13.07
N ILE A 181 -13.34 4.66 13.15
CA ILE A 181 -12.50 4.04 12.12
C ILE A 181 -13.27 2.87 11.51
N PHE A 182 -13.46 2.87 10.19
CA PHE A 182 -14.03 1.76 9.44
C PHE A 182 -12.89 0.91 8.87
N GLY A 183 -12.77 -0.33 9.35
CA GLY A 183 -11.69 -1.27 9.03
C GLY A 183 -10.61 -1.29 10.11
N PHE A 184 -10.21 -2.50 10.52
CA PHE A 184 -9.19 -2.74 11.55
C PHE A 184 -8.07 -3.67 11.05
N GLY A 185 -7.75 -3.57 9.76
CA GLY A 185 -6.51 -4.13 9.20
C GLY A 185 -5.27 -3.34 9.64
N LYS A 186 -4.16 -3.50 8.90
CA LYS A 186 -2.86 -2.87 9.21
C LYS A 186 -2.98 -1.35 9.43
N ILE A 187 -3.63 -0.65 8.50
CA ILE A 187 -3.83 0.80 8.57
C ILE A 187 -4.78 1.18 9.73
N GLY A 188 -5.93 0.53 9.84
CA GLY A 188 -6.92 0.82 10.89
C GLY A 188 -6.35 0.63 12.31
N ARG A 189 -5.49 -0.38 12.51
CA ARG A 189 -4.72 -0.57 13.75
C ARG A 189 -3.79 0.60 14.04
N GLY A 190 -3.10 1.09 13.01
CA GLY A 190 -2.27 2.29 13.11
C GLY A 190 -3.04 3.52 13.58
N LEU A 191 -4.20 3.76 12.98
CA LEU A 191 -5.08 4.85 13.38
C LEU A 191 -5.54 4.71 14.83
N ALA A 192 -5.91 3.49 15.25
CA ALA A 192 -6.30 3.25 16.63
C ALA A 192 -5.12 3.34 17.63
N TYR A 193 -3.91 2.93 17.22
CA TYR A 193 -2.68 3.16 17.98
C TYR A 193 -2.46 4.64 18.23
N PHE A 194 -2.55 5.45 17.17
CA PHE A 194 -2.46 6.90 17.29
C PHE A 194 -3.47 7.46 18.30
N CYS A 195 -4.74 7.06 18.22
CA CYS A 195 -5.76 7.52 19.16
C CYS A 195 -5.42 7.10 20.60
N LYS A 196 -5.00 5.84 20.82
CA LYS A 196 -4.62 5.32 22.14
C LYS A 196 -3.44 6.10 22.75
N GLN A 197 -2.38 6.33 21.97
CA GLN A 197 -1.19 7.07 22.43
C GLN A 197 -1.52 8.52 22.81
N ASN A 198 -2.54 9.12 22.18
CA ASN A 198 -2.96 10.48 22.45
C ASN A 198 -4.17 10.58 23.39
N ASN A 199 -4.61 9.47 24.01
CA ASN A 199 -5.80 9.41 24.87
C ASN A 199 -7.08 9.94 24.20
N VAL A 200 -7.19 9.75 22.89
CA VAL A 200 -8.33 10.16 22.08
C VAL A 200 -9.39 9.05 22.07
N PRO A 201 -10.68 9.36 22.33
CA PRO A 201 -11.74 8.38 22.19
C PRO A 201 -11.80 7.84 20.77
N VAL A 202 -11.78 6.51 20.64
CA VAL A 202 -11.80 5.82 19.36
C VAL A 202 -12.74 4.63 19.38
N VAL A 203 -13.55 4.51 18.33
CA VAL A 203 -14.39 3.35 18.05
C VAL A 203 -13.99 2.77 16.70
N VAL A 204 -13.90 1.45 16.64
CA VAL A 204 -13.61 0.71 15.41
C VAL A 204 -14.87 0.00 14.93
N VAL A 205 -15.06 -0.02 13.61
CA VAL A 205 -16.13 -0.73 12.94
C VAL A 205 -15.48 -1.71 11.96
N ASP A 206 -15.71 -3.00 12.13
CA ASP A 206 -15.20 -4.01 11.20
C ASP A 206 -16.24 -5.11 11.00
N ILE A 207 -16.38 -5.61 9.76
CA ILE A 207 -17.29 -6.70 9.43
C ILE A 207 -16.75 -8.05 9.92
N ASP A 208 -15.43 -8.19 10.03
CA ASP A 208 -14.78 -9.42 10.47
C ASP A 208 -14.80 -9.52 12.01
N PRO A 209 -15.48 -10.54 12.59
CA PRO A 209 -15.51 -10.73 14.03
C PRO A 209 -14.12 -10.96 14.64
N HIS A 210 -13.17 -11.53 13.88
CA HIS A 210 -11.80 -11.70 14.33
C HIS A 210 -11.12 -10.35 14.55
N GLN A 211 -11.24 -9.43 13.57
CA GLN A 211 -10.68 -8.08 13.71
C GLN A 211 -11.30 -7.31 14.88
N ARG A 212 -12.62 -7.44 15.08
CA ARG A 212 -13.29 -6.84 16.25
C ARG A 212 -12.79 -7.41 17.57
N LYS A 213 -12.53 -8.72 17.63
CA LYS A 213 -11.93 -9.35 18.81
C LYS A 213 -10.54 -8.78 19.08
N LEU A 214 -9.68 -8.68 18.05
CA LEU A 214 -8.33 -8.12 18.19
C LEU A 214 -8.36 -6.66 18.67
N ALA A 215 -9.29 -5.84 18.16
CA ALA A 215 -9.49 -4.48 18.66
C ALA A 215 -9.88 -4.47 20.14
N THR A 216 -10.79 -5.37 20.53
CA THR A 216 -11.24 -5.51 21.93
C THR A 216 -10.12 -5.97 22.86
N ASP A 217 -9.25 -6.88 22.40
CA ASP A 217 -8.08 -7.34 23.16
C ASP A 217 -7.07 -6.19 23.40
N LEU A 218 -7.02 -5.21 22.49
CA LEU A 218 -6.29 -3.94 22.64
C LEU A 218 -7.07 -2.87 23.47
N GLY A 219 -8.20 -3.26 24.05
CA GLY A 219 -9.07 -2.38 24.83
C GLY A 219 -9.73 -1.27 24.01
N ILE A 220 -10.00 -1.51 22.73
CA ILE A 220 -10.69 -0.58 21.83
C ILE A 220 -12.14 -1.07 21.65
N LYS A 221 -13.10 -0.15 21.72
CA LYS A 221 -14.50 -0.48 21.43
C LYS A 221 -14.63 -0.83 19.95
N ALA A 222 -15.11 -2.03 19.66
CA ALA A 222 -15.37 -2.52 18.31
C ALA A 222 -16.86 -2.76 18.09
N ILE A 223 -17.38 -2.36 16.93
CA ILE A 223 -18.80 -2.47 16.56
C ILE A 223 -18.94 -3.32 15.31
N ASP A 224 -19.90 -4.25 15.35
CA ASP A 224 -20.37 -4.94 14.15
C ASP A 224 -21.23 -3.96 13.30
N PRO A 225 -20.90 -3.73 12.02
CA PRO A 225 -21.66 -2.80 11.17
C PRO A 225 -23.15 -3.15 11.02
N HIS A 226 -23.54 -4.40 11.26
CA HIS A 226 -24.95 -4.82 11.27
C HIS A 226 -25.72 -4.30 12.48
N HIS A 227 -25.05 -3.91 13.57
CA HIS A 227 -25.67 -3.27 14.73
C HIS A 227 -25.90 -1.78 14.50
N ARG A 228 -26.85 -1.47 13.61
CA ARG A 228 -27.12 -0.11 13.09
C ARG A 228 -27.37 0.95 14.17
N PHE A 229 -28.05 0.58 15.27
CA PHE A 229 -28.30 1.51 16.37
C PHE A 229 -27.00 1.93 17.07
N ALA A 230 -26.20 0.95 17.52
CA ALA A 230 -24.92 1.20 18.18
C ALA A 230 -23.92 1.94 17.27
N LEU A 231 -23.93 1.61 15.98
CA LEU A 231 -23.12 2.30 14.98
C LEU A 231 -23.53 3.77 14.85
N LYS A 232 -24.83 4.06 14.73
CA LYS A 232 -25.34 5.43 14.63
C LYS A 232 -24.94 6.27 15.84
N GLU A 233 -25.09 5.73 17.05
CA GLU A 233 -24.66 6.42 18.28
C GLU A 233 -23.15 6.71 18.28
N ALA A 234 -22.34 5.74 17.84
CA ALA A 234 -20.89 5.92 17.75
C ALA A 234 -20.51 7.01 16.73
N VAL A 235 -21.17 7.04 15.56
CA VAL A 235 -20.95 8.09 14.55
C VAL A 235 -21.35 9.47 15.08
N GLN A 236 -22.44 9.57 15.84
CA GLN A 236 -22.86 10.83 16.45
C GLN A 236 -21.81 11.40 17.42
N GLN A 237 -21.13 10.52 18.18
CA GLN A 237 -20.09 10.88 19.14
C GLN A 237 -18.73 11.17 18.49
N ALA A 238 -18.48 10.69 17.27
CA ALA A 238 -17.24 10.95 16.55
C ALA A 238 -17.27 12.34 15.87
N ALA A 239 -16.09 12.94 15.71
CA ALA A 239 -15.88 14.14 14.90
C ALA A 239 -15.12 13.81 13.62
N ILE A 240 -14.23 12.81 13.68
CA ILE A 240 -13.43 12.32 12.56
C ILE A 240 -13.91 10.91 12.19
N VAL A 241 -14.23 10.70 10.92
CA VAL A 241 -14.62 9.42 10.32
C VAL A 241 -13.55 9.03 9.31
N ILE A 242 -12.84 7.93 9.55
CA ILE A 242 -11.78 7.47 8.64
C ILE A 242 -12.07 6.06 8.13
N THR A 243 -11.92 5.85 6.83
CA THR A 243 -12.06 4.54 6.18
C THR A 243 -10.69 3.95 5.84
N ALA A 244 -10.49 2.68 6.19
CA ALA A 244 -9.30 1.88 5.93
C ALA A 244 -9.68 0.40 5.72
N THR A 245 -10.78 0.16 4.99
CA THR A 245 -11.39 -1.18 4.82
C THR A 245 -10.76 -1.99 3.70
N GLY A 246 -10.09 -1.33 2.75
CA GLY A 246 -9.62 -1.92 1.51
C GLY A 246 -10.75 -2.33 0.56
N LYS A 247 -11.96 -1.80 0.72
CA LYS A 247 -13.14 -2.14 -0.09
C LYS A 247 -13.76 -0.90 -0.73
N ALA A 248 -13.87 -0.91 -2.06
CA ALA A 248 -14.57 0.13 -2.78
C ALA A 248 -16.04 0.24 -2.31
N ASN A 249 -16.54 1.47 -2.19
CA ASN A 249 -17.92 1.78 -1.81
C ASN A 249 -18.37 1.23 -0.43
N ALA A 250 -17.43 0.90 0.46
CA ALA A 250 -17.74 0.35 1.79
C ALA A 250 -18.75 1.19 2.59
N MET A 251 -18.77 2.51 2.41
CA MET A 251 -19.66 3.41 3.13
C MET A 251 -21.04 3.61 2.47
N SER A 252 -21.23 3.16 1.22
CA SER A 252 -22.47 3.40 0.47
C SER A 252 -23.69 2.70 1.08
N VAL A 253 -23.47 1.73 1.97
CA VAL A 253 -24.52 0.99 2.69
C VAL A 253 -25.04 1.70 3.95
N TYR A 254 -24.52 2.90 4.26
CA TYR A 254 -24.93 3.70 5.42
C TYR A 254 -25.64 4.98 4.97
N PRO A 255 -26.64 5.48 5.72
CA PRO A 255 -27.26 6.77 5.43
C PRO A 255 -26.24 7.91 5.56
N CYS A 256 -26.08 8.72 4.51
CA CYS A 256 -25.13 9.83 4.48
C CYS A 256 -25.43 10.88 5.57
N GLU A 257 -26.69 11.00 5.98
CA GLU A 257 -27.14 11.90 7.06
C GLU A 257 -26.42 11.64 8.38
N TRP A 258 -25.95 10.42 8.63
CA TRP A 258 -25.23 10.11 9.86
C TRP A 258 -23.87 10.82 9.93
N PHE A 259 -23.29 11.13 8.77
CA PHE A 259 -21.93 11.64 8.63
C PHE A 259 -21.88 13.14 8.32
N LYS A 260 -23.03 13.82 8.33
CA LYS A 260 -23.09 15.27 8.17
C LYS A 260 -22.27 15.97 9.27
N GLU A 261 -21.59 17.04 8.88
CA GLU A 261 -20.77 17.88 9.77
C GLU A 261 -19.56 17.14 10.39
N LYS A 262 -19.22 15.95 9.89
CA LYS A 262 -18.01 15.21 10.30
C LYS A 262 -16.87 15.45 9.32
N THR A 263 -15.64 15.32 9.81
CA THR A 263 -14.46 15.26 8.93
C THR A 263 -14.36 13.85 8.35
N LEU A 264 -14.57 13.72 7.04
CA LEU A 264 -14.54 12.44 6.33
C LEU A 264 -13.21 12.25 5.62
N ALA A 265 -12.47 11.20 5.96
CA ALA A 265 -11.19 10.88 5.35
C ALA A 265 -11.13 9.43 4.89
N ASN A 266 -10.47 9.20 3.76
CA ASN A 266 -10.14 7.87 3.28
C ASN A 266 -8.63 7.65 3.39
N LEU A 267 -8.23 6.42 3.74
CA LEU A 267 -6.86 5.92 3.74
C LEU A 267 -6.71 4.61 2.93
N GLY A 268 -7.81 4.09 2.40
CA GLY A 268 -7.81 2.94 1.49
C GLY A 268 -7.33 3.30 0.08
N ILE A 269 -6.95 2.25 -0.67
CA ILE A 269 -6.53 2.35 -2.07
C ILE A 269 -7.67 2.73 -3.02
N TYR A 270 -8.91 2.37 -2.66
CA TYR A 270 -10.12 2.64 -3.45
C TYR A 270 -10.88 3.85 -2.90
N ASP A 271 -11.82 4.39 -3.69
CA ASP A 271 -12.91 5.20 -3.12
C ASP A 271 -13.80 4.29 -2.25
N GLU A 272 -13.63 4.38 -0.93
CA GLU A 272 -14.42 3.62 0.03
C GLU A 272 -15.75 4.30 0.40
N PHE A 273 -15.92 5.58 0.04
CA PHE A 273 -17.16 6.32 0.34
C PHE A 273 -18.24 6.04 -0.70
N GLY A 274 -17.82 5.98 -1.98
CA GLY A 274 -18.68 5.67 -3.10
C GLY A 274 -19.61 6.81 -3.52
N PRO A 275 -20.58 6.55 -4.40
CA PRO A 275 -21.30 7.59 -5.13
C PRO A 275 -22.24 8.45 -4.27
N ASN A 276 -22.66 7.95 -3.10
CA ASN A 276 -23.62 8.66 -2.24
C ASN A 276 -22.99 9.84 -1.49
N PHE A 277 -21.66 9.92 -1.45
CA PHE A 277 -20.92 11.07 -0.90
C PHE A 277 -20.34 11.86 -2.07
N SER A 278 -20.39 13.18 -2.06
CA SER A 278 -19.71 14.00 -3.06
C SER A 278 -18.20 14.02 -2.82
N SER A 279 -17.42 14.34 -3.85
CA SER A 279 -15.96 14.46 -3.74
C SER A 279 -15.53 15.64 -2.86
N SER A 280 -16.40 16.63 -2.63
CA SER A 280 -16.12 17.77 -1.75
C SER A 280 -16.41 17.49 -0.27
N GLU A 281 -17.29 16.53 0.02
CA GLU A 281 -17.60 16.13 1.41
C GLU A 281 -16.49 15.28 2.04
N VAL A 282 -15.70 14.59 1.21
CA VAL A 282 -14.61 13.73 1.66
C VAL A 282 -13.27 14.35 1.29
N LEU A 283 -12.39 14.43 2.29
CA LEU A 283 -11.05 14.96 2.12
C LEU A 283 -10.31 14.29 0.97
N ASN A 284 -9.46 15.09 0.31
CA ASN A 284 -8.68 14.69 -0.87
C ASN A 284 -9.50 14.04 -1.99
N GLY A 285 -10.76 14.45 -2.18
CA GLY A 285 -11.60 13.91 -3.26
C GLY A 285 -11.87 12.42 -3.11
N LYS A 286 -12.00 11.93 -1.87
CA LYS A 286 -12.16 10.50 -1.49
C LYS A 286 -10.92 9.62 -1.70
N ARG A 287 -9.78 10.18 -2.12
CA ARG A 287 -8.52 9.44 -2.20
C ARG A 287 -7.86 9.37 -0.84
N ALA A 288 -6.89 8.46 -0.70
CA ALA A 288 -6.07 8.38 0.49
C ALA A 288 -5.43 9.73 0.84
N ILE A 289 -5.72 10.26 2.03
CA ILE A 289 -5.38 11.65 2.39
C ILE A 289 -3.89 11.88 2.57
N ASN A 290 -3.10 10.83 2.88
CA ASN A 290 -1.66 10.96 3.06
C ASN A 290 -0.90 11.31 1.77
N PHE A 291 -1.48 11.05 0.59
CA PHE A 291 -0.84 11.38 -0.70
C PHE A 291 -0.83 12.88 -1.05
N ILE A 292 -1.37 13.75 -0.19
CA ILE A 292 -1.18 15.21 -0.34
C ILE A 292 0.19 15.65 0.22
N LEU A 293 0.83 14.80 1.04
CA LEU A 293 2.06 15.13 1.73
C LEU A 293 3.25 14.98 0.80
N LYS A 294 4.32 15.72 1.10
CA LYS A 294 5.60 15.58 0.39
C LYS A 294 6.13 14.14 0.48
N ASP A 295 6.03 13.56 1.67
CA ASP A 295 6.29 12.15 1.92
C ASP A 295 4.99 11.50 2.40
N PRO A 296 4.29 10.72 1.55
CA PRO A 296 3.04 10.05 1.95
C PRO A 296 3.21 9.10 3.13
N THR A 297 4.43 8.58 3.30
CA THR A 297 4.89 7.86 4.48
C THR A 297 6.25 8.44 4.88
N PRO A 298 6.47 8.81 6.16
CA PRO A 298 7.74 9.34 6.60
C PRO A 298 8.86 8.32 6.36
N MET A 299 10.04 8.82 5.97
CA MET A 299 11.16 7.96 5.56
C MET A 299 11.52 6.91 6.62
N GLN A 300 11.51 7.27 7.91
CA GLN A 300 11.74 6.34 9.02
C GLN A 300 10.91 5.05 8.94
N PHE A 301 9.65 5.09 8.48
CA PHE A 301 8.78 3.91 8.46
C PHE A 301 8.80 3.15 7.14
N ILE A 302 9.12 3.81 6.03
CA ILE A 302 9.14 3.21 4.70
C ILE A 302 10.54 2.73 4.28
N ASP A 303 11.61 3.23 4.91
CA ASP A 303 12.99 2.80 4.71
C ASP A 303 13.20 1.27 4.79
N PRO A 304 12.78 0.57 5.86
CA PRO A 304 12.94 -0.88 5.95
C PRO A 304 12.11 -1.64 4.91
N GLU A 305 10.96 -1.09 4.49
CA GLU A 305 10.15 -1.65 3.43
C GLU A 305 10.84 -1.52 2.06
N PHE A 306 11.40 -0.35 1.75
CA PHE A 306 12.20 -0.17 0.53
C PHE A 306 13.37 -1.14 0.49
N TYR A 307 14.00 -1.38 1.65
CA TYR A 307 15.13 -2.28 1.80
C TYR A 307 14.77 -3.72 1.47
N ILE A 308 13.74 -4.28 2.11
CA ILE A 308 13.31 -5.66 1.82
C ILE A 308 12.76 -5.77 0.40
N HIS A 309 12.05 -4.73 -0.10
CA HIS A 309 11.50 -4.74 -1.45
C HIS A 309 12.61 -4.86 -2.51
N ASN A 310 13.73 -4.17 -2.31
CA ASN A 310 14.94 -4.34 -3.11
C ASN A 310 15.60 -5.71 -2.86
N LEU A 311 15.84 -6.06 -1.60
CA LEU A 311 16.66 -7.21 -1.19
C LEU A 311 16.12 -8.54 -1.74
N VAL A 312 14.80 -8.75 -1.70
CA VAL A 312 14.19 -10.01 -2.15
C VAL A 312 14.28 -10.23 -3.67
N ALA A 313 14.60 -9.20 -4.45
CA ALA A 313 14.92 -9.37 -5.87
C ALA A 313 16.12 -10.31 -6.06
N LEU A 314 17.06 -10.33 -5.10
CA LEU A 314 18.21 -11.24 -5.15
C LEU A 314 17.81 -12.71 -5.03
N SER A 315 16.71 -13.01 -4.35
CA SER A 315 16.15 -14.37 -4.27
C SER A 315 15.61 -14.83 -5.63
N VAL A 316 15.02 -13.91 -6.41
CA VAL A 316 14.52 -14.18 -7.76
C VAL A 316 15.67 -14.38 -8.76
N VAL A 317 16.72 -13.56 -8.67
CA VAL A 317 17.89 -13.65 -9.58
C VAL A 317 18.77 -14.86 -9.27
N GLY A 318 18.89 -15.25 -8.00
CA GLY A 318 19.90 -16.21 -7.56
C GLY A 318 19.59 -17.68 -7.88
N LYS A 319 18.39 -18.17 -7.55
CA LYS A 319 18.02 -19.59 -7.72
C LYS A 319 16.66 -19.70 -8.42
N PRO A 320 16.46 -20.74 -9.26
CA PRO A 320 15.13 -21.03 -9.79
C PRO A 320 14.14 -21.24 -8.64
N LEU A 321 13.03 -20.51 -8.68
CA LEU A 321 11.93 -20.61 -7.73
C LEU A 321 10.68 -21.14 -8.42
N PRO A 322 9.81 -21.88 -7.69
CA PRO A 322 8.50 -22.24 -8.21
C PRO A 322 7.71 -20.99 -8.65
N PRO A 323 6.93 -21.06 -9.74
CA PRO A 323 6.13 -19.95 -10.24
C PRO A 323 4.86 -19.78 -9.39
N GLU A 324 5.07 -19.30 -8.17
CA GLU A 324 4.05 -19.03 -7.17
C GLU A 324 4.38 -17.75 -6.40
N VAL A 325 3.49 -17.36 -5.50
CA VAL A 325 3.73 -16.21 -4.61
C VAL A 325 4.46 -16.69 -3.35
N HIS A 326 5.67 -16.18 -3.17
CA HIS A 326 6.55 -16.39 -2.02
C HIS A 326 6.39 -15.26 -1.01
N ASP A 327 6.49 -15.61 0.27
CA ASP A 327 6.49 -14.66 1.37
C ASP A 327 7.92 -14.34 1.83
N ILE A 328 8.11 -13.16 2.41
CA ILE A 328 9.30 -12.86 3.21
C ILE A 328 9.35 -13.81 4.42
N THR A 329 10.53 -14.34 4.71
CA THR A 329 10.74 -15.23 5.85
C THR A 329 10.61 -14.47 7.17
N LEU A 330 10.09 -15.13 8.21
CA LEU A 330 10.01 -14.53 9.55
C LEU A 330 11.37 -14.14 10.12
N GLY A 331 12.44 -14.87 9.77
CA GLY A 331 13.79 -14.53 10.17
C GLY A 331 14.24 -13.17 9.63
N LEU A 332 14.03 -12.93 8.33
CA LEU A 332 14.36 -11.64 7.72
C LEU A 332 13.49 -10.50 8.29
N ASP A 333 12.20 -10.75 8.48
CA ASP A 333 11.28 -9.80 9.11
C ASP A 333 11.79 -9.32 10.46
N TRP A 334 12.11 -10.26 11.37
CA TRP A 334 12.55 -9.91 12.72
C TRP A 334 13.94 -9.31 12.74
N GLU A 335 14.87 -9.76 11.89
CA GLU A 335 16.19 -9.12 11.76
C GLU A 335 16.03 -7.63 11.40
N VAL A 336 15.18 -7.30 10.43
CA VAL A 336 14.94 -5.91 10.01
C VAL A 336 14.23 -5.12 11.10
N ILE A 337 13.21 -5.70 11.75
CA ILE A 337 12.44 -5.03 12.80
C ILE A 337 13.30 -4.74 14.03
N GLU A 338 14.07 -5.72 14.51
CA GLU A 338 14.92 -5.55 15.70
C GLU A 338 16.01 -4.49 15.46
N LEU A 339 16.61 -4.49 14.27
CA LEU A 339 17.55 -3.46 13.87
C LEU A 339 16.86 -2.09 13.80
N TRP A 340 15.68 -2.01 13.19
CA TRP A 340 14.91 -0.77 13.10
C TRP A 340 14.56 -0.21 14.49
N CYS A 341 14.06 -1.05 15.39
CA CYS A 341 13.76 -0.68 16.77
C CYS A 341 15.00 -0.16 17.50
N THR A 342 16.14 -0.82 17.32
CA THR A 342 17.41 -0.40 17.93
C THR A 342 17.86 0.97 17.43
N LEU A 343 17.82 1.18 16.11
CA LEU A 343 18.28 2.42 15.47
C LEU A 343 17.36 3.61 15.76
N HIS A 344 16.05 3.39 15.82
CA HIS A 344 15.05 4.43 16.08
C HIS A 344 14.58 4.51 17.53
N GLN A 345 15.20 3.74 18.44
CA GLN A 345 14.84 3.68 19.86
C GLN A 345 13.34 3.39 20.09
N PHE A 346 12.78 2.49 19.28
CA PHE A 346 11.36 2.13 19.34
C PHE A 346 11.17 0.84 20.14
N SER A 347 10.05 0.73 20.87
CA SER A 347 9.76 -0.42 21.71
C SER A 347 9.39 -1.65 20.89
N LEU A 348 10.17 -2.73 21.02
CA LEU A 348 9.83 -4.03 20.42
C LEU A 348 8.53 -4.61 20.99
N GLU A 349 8.18 -4.29 22.25
CA GLU A 349 6.91 -4.72 22.84
C GLU A 349 5.71 -3.97 22.23
N GLU A 350 5.88 -2.70 21.85
CA GLU A 350 4.86 -1.99 21.08
C GLU A 350 4.67 -2.62 19.69
N ILE A 351 5.76 -3.00 19.02
CA ILE A 351 5.70 -3.75 17.75
C ILE A 351 4.85 -5.01 17.92
N LYS A 352 5.22 -5.87 18.88
CA LYS A 352 4.52 -7.16 19.12
C LYS A 352 3.05 -6.97 19.50
N THR A 353 2.72 -5.89 20.19
CA THR A 353 1.35 -5.60 20.60
C THR A 353 0.48 -5.18 19.42
N TRP A 354 0.99 -4.31 18.54
CA TRP A 354 0.18 -3.66 17.51
C TRP A 354 0.20 -4.37 16.16
N PHE A 355 1.27 -5.11 15.86
CA PHE A 355 1.36 -5.85 14.63
C PHE A 355 0.37 -7.02 14.60
N ILE A 356 -0.14 -7.27 13.41
CA ILE A 356 -0.88 -8.49 13.09
C ILE A 356 0.15 -9.61 12.92
N SER A 357 -0.08 -10.74 13.59
CA SER A 357 0.79 -11.91 13.45
C SER A 357 0.75 -12.43 12.00
N ARG A 358 1.77 -13.19 11.59
CA ARG A 358 1.79 -13.77 10.24
C ARG A 358 0.68 -14.80 10.07
N GLU A 359 0.37 -15.54 11.13
CA GLU A 359 -0.72 -16.50 11.20
C GLU A 359 -2.06 -15.80 10.93
N ASP A 360 -2.30 -14.65 11.58
CA ASP A 360 -3.53 -13.87 11.41
C ASP A 360 -3.62 -13.22 10.03
N LEU A 361 -2.50 -12.75 9.45
CA LEU A 361 -2.45 -12.25 8.08
C LEU A 361 -2.82 -13.34 7.07
N ASN A 362 -2.38 -14.58 7.30
CA ASN A 362 -2.69 -15.72 6.45
C ASN A 362 -4.14 -16.19 6.60
N ALA A 363 -4.69 -16.18 7.82
CA ALA A 363 -6.08 -16.56 8.07
C ALA A 363 -7.09 -15.66 7.35
N GLN A 364 -6.80 -14.36 7.23
CA GLN A 364 -7.65 -13.37 6.52
C GLN A 364 -7.85 -13.71 5.03
N VAL A 365 -6.99 -14.53 4.42
CA VAL A 365 -7.04 -14.88 2.99
C VAL A 365 -7.83 -16.15 2.76
N SER A 366 -7.71 -17.14 3.65
CA SER A 366 -8.54 -18.35 3.61
C SER A 366 -10.02 -18.00 3.71
N ALA A 367 -10.38 -16.99 4.49
CA ALA A 367 -11.76 -16.49 4.59
C ALA A 367 -12.25 -15.72 3.34
N LYS A 368 -11.34 -15.12 2.56
CA LYS A 368 -11.66 -14.41 1.30
C LYS A 368 -11.70 -15.32 0.07
N LYS A 369 -11.25 -16.58 0.18
CA LYS A 369 -11.29 -17.59 -0.89
C LYS A 369 -12.63 -18.31 -1.01
N THR A 370 -13.60 -18.08 -0.13
CA THR A 370 -14.96 -18.62 -0.29
C THR A 370 -15.75 -17.68 -1.21
N PRO A 371 -16.17 -18.12 -2.42
CA PRO A 371 -17.08 -17.30 -3.23
C PRO A 371 -18.39 -17.18 -2.48
N SER A 372 -18.87 -15.94 -2.25
CA SER A 372 -20.25 -15.74 -1.87
C SER A 372 -21.12 -16.22 -3.02
N SER A 373 -21.83 -17.32 -2.82
CA SER A 373 -22.88 -17.80 -3.71
C SER A 373 -24.06 -16.83 -3.68
N LEU A 374 -23.99 -15.79 -4.50
CA LEU A 374 -25.11 -14.95 -4.89
C LEU A 374 -24.99 -14.68 -6.39
N GLU A 375 -25.62 -15.59 -7.14
CA GLU A 375 -26.33 -15.39 -8.41
C GLU A 375 -25.87 -14.21 -9.31
N GLN A 376 -25.06 -14.52 -10.32
CA GLN A 376 -25.14 -13.80 -11.59
C GLN A 376 -26.20 -14.48 -12.45
N THR A 377 -27.38 -13.87 -12.53
CA THR A 377 -28.32 -14.06 -13.64
C THR A 377 -28.52 -12.71 -14.32
N GLY A 378 -28.54 -12.72 -15.66
CA GLY A 378 -29.06 -11.58 -16.44
C GLY A 378 -28.07 -10.90 -17.40
N GLU A 379 -27.74 -11.60 -18.47
CA GLU A 379 -27.75 -11.13 -19.87
C GLU A 379 -27.03 -9.81 -20.26
N ASN A 380 -26.00 -10.00 -21.08
CA ASN A 380 -25.29 -8.97 -21.84
C ASN A 380 -25.90 -8.92 -23.26
N PRO A 381 -26.52 -7.81 -23.73
CA PRO A 381 -27.06 -7.75 -25.08
C PRO A 381 -26.07 -7.05 -26.02
N ALA A 382 -25.24 -7.82 -26.73
CA ALA A 382 -24.59 -7.31 -27.93
C ALA A 382 -24.05 -8.45 -28.81
N ASN A 383 -24.47 -8.40 -30.07
CA ASN A 383 -23.89 -9.00 -31.28
C ASN A 383 -24.60 -10.24 -31.83
N ASP A 384 -25.65 -10.00 -32.62
CA ASP A 384 -25.90 -10.82 -33.80
C ASP A 384 -26.50 -9.95 -34.92
N VAL A 385 -25.64 -9.40 -35.77
CA VAL A 385 -26.04 -8.90 -37.10
C VAL A 385 -25.51 -9.93 -38.09
N THR A 386 -26.31 -10.97 -38.31
CA THR A 386 -26.09 -11.95 -39.36
C THR A 386 -26.62 -11.40 -40.68
N ILE A 387 -25.69 -11.26 -41.62
CA ILE A 387 -25.93 -10.91 -43.02
C ILE A 387 -26.71 -12.06 -43.66
N ASN A 388 -27.94 -11.79 -44.14
CA ASN A 388 -28.70 -12.72 -44.96
C ASN A 388 -28.99 -12.10 -46.34
N SER A 389 -28.40 -12.70 -47.36
CA SER A 389 -28.92 -12.79 -48.72
C SER A 389 -28.70 -14.24 -49.17
N PRO A 390 -29.68 -14.92 -49.79
CA PRO A 390 -29.82 -14.74 -51.24
C PRO A 390 -31.27 -14.77 -51.79
N THR A 391 -31.32 -14.32 -53.04
CA THR A 391 -32.36 -14.32 -54.08
C THR A 391 -33.23 -15.57 -54.23
N ALA A 392 -34.50 -15.38 -54.62
CA ALA A 392 -35.09 -15.78 -55.92
C ALA A 392 -36.59 -16.12 -55.82
N SER A 393 -37.43 -15.30 -56.44
CA SER A 393 -38.54 -15.63 -57.37
C SER A 393 -39.44 -14.42 -57.56
#